data_AF-A0A7C3I061-F1
#
_entry.id   AF-A0A7C3I061-F1
#
_cell.length_a   1.000
_cell.length_b   1.000
_cell.length_c   1.000
_cell.angle_alpha   90.00
_cell.angle_beta   90.00
_cell.angle_gamma   90.00
#
_symmetry.space_group_name_H-M   'P 1'
#
loop_
_entity.id
_entity.type
_entity.pdbx_description
1 polymer ?
#
loop_
_entity_poly.entity_id
_entity_poly.type
_entity_poly.pdbx_seq_one_letter_code
_entity_poly.pdbx_strand_id
1 'polypeptide(L)'
;MLVEDPKTLDLLRRMIARLGVDRASEEDLRQEALLHLWWQEQRCPGQKLGWYLRGCWLRVMNILRAGRSIDCPKRHAGRVRYDETWGEQVPSRAVQGVDVRGEVSAHDLVAAMSRRLKARERETLRFLAEGLSDREIARRLHLSHVAVAKRRRKIAAVACRLGIQPPARIRHR
;
A
#
# COMPACT_ATOMS: atom_id res chain seq x y z
N MET A 1 0.23 22.71 -6.28
CA MET A 1 0.26 21.43 -5.54
C MET A 1 1.60 20.73 -5.77
N LEU A 2 2.06 19.85 -4.86
CA LEU A 2 3.31 19.08 -5.04
C LEU A 2 3.26 18.17 -6.26
N VAL A 3 2.07 17.69 -6.63
CA VAL A 3 1.87 16.88 -7.85
C VAL A 3 2.03 17.69 -9.14
N GLU A 4 2.00 19.02 -9.06
CA GLU A 4 2.20 19.93 -10.20
C GLU A 4 3.62 20.52 -10.21
N ASP A 5 4.38 20.36 -9.13
CA ASP A 5 5.75 20.88 -9.04
C ASP A 5 6.71 20.03 -9.88
N PRO A 6 7.32 20.58 -10.96
CA PRO A 6 8.18 19.83 -11.85
C PRO A 6 9.40 19.22 -11.15
N LYS A 7 9.92 19.89 -10.10
CA LYS A 7 11.06 19.40 -9.32
C LYS A 7 10.68 18.16 -8.54
N THR A 8 9.52 18.18 -7.89
CA THR A 8 8.98 17.02 -7.17
C THR A 8 8.71 15.85 -8.11
N LEU A 9 8.11 16.12 -9.28
CA LEU A 9 7.86 15.10 -10.30
C LEU A 9 9.14 14.44 -10.83
N ASP A 10 10.19 15.23 -11.08
CA ASP A 10 11.47 14.68 -11.55
C ASP A 10 12.19 13.87 -10.46
N LEU A 11 12.11 14.28 -9.19
CA LEU A 11 12.61 13.48 -8.06
C LEU A 11 11.90 12.13 -7.94
N LEU A 12 10.56 12.13 -8.09
CA LEU A 12 9.75 10.92 -8.08
C LEU A 12 10.12 9.98 -9.24
N ARG A 13 10.26 10.53 -10.46
CA ARG A 13 10.66 9.78 -11.65
C ARG A 13 12.04 9.14 -11.48
N ARG A 14 13.04 9.91 -11.05
CA ARG A 14 14.40 9.39 -10.80
C ARG A 14 14.41 8.31 -9.72
N MET A 15 13.57 8.44 -8.69
CA MET A 15 13.44 7.44 -7.63
C MET A 15 12.92 6.11 -8.18
N ILE A 16 11.92 6.14 -9.07
CA ILE A 16 11.30 4.95 -9.64
C ILE A 16 12.20 4.30 -10.69
N ALA A 17 12.82 5.11 -11.56
CA ALA A 17 13.79 4.61 -12.56
C ALA A 17 14.96 3.83 -11.91
N ARG A 18 15.39 4.23 -10.71
CA ARG A 18 16.44 3.52 -9.94
C ARG A 18 16.04 2.11 -9.48
N LEU A 19 14.76 1.75 -9.53
CA LEU A 19 14.28 0.43 -9.13
C LEU A 19 14.55 -0.65 -10.19
N GLY A 20 14.94 -0.26 -11.41
CA GLY A 20 15.35 -1.21 -12.46
C GLY A 20 14.24 -2.14 -12.93
N VAL A 21 12.99 -1.66 -12.88
CA VAL A 21 11.81 -2.37 -13.43
C VAL A 21 11.75 -2.20 -14.95
N ASP A 22 11.00 -3.04 -15.65
CA ASP A 22 10.75 -2.84 -17.08
C ASP A 22 9.97 -1.54 -17.32
N ARG A 23 10.05 -1.00 -18.54
CA ARG A 23 9.50 0.32 -18.88
C ARG A 23 7.97 0.42 -18.71
N ALA A 24 7.24 -0.67 -18.92
CA ALA A 24 5.79 -0.67 -18.72
C ALA A 24 5.46 -0.59 -17.22
N SER A 25 6.12 -1.42 -16.41
CA SER A 25 6.02 -1.36 -14.95
C SER A 25 6.52 -0.02 -14.37
N GLU A 26 7.51 0.63 -14.98
CA GLU A 26 7.99 1.94 -14.54
C GLU A 26 6.89 3.00 -14.61
N GLU A 27 6.15 3.03 -15.71
CA GLU A 27 5.06 3.99 -15.91
C GLU A 27 3.90 3.72 -14.95
N ASP A 28 3.52 2.46 -14.75
CA ASP A 28 2.47 2.08 -13.80
C ASP A 28 2.85 2.48 -12.36
N LEU A 29 4.09 2.20 -11.95
CA LEU A 29 4.59 2.58 -10.62
C LEU A 29 4.68 4.09 -10.47
N ARG A 30 4.97 4.83 -11.55
CA ARG A 30 4.96 6.29 -11.57
C ARG A 30 3.55 6.82 -11.33
N GLN A 31 2.54 6.28 -12.00
CA GLN A 31 1.15 6.67 -11.80
C GLN A 31 0.69 6.38 -10.37
N GLU A 32 0.97 5.18 -9.85
CA GLU A 32 0.67 4.82 -8.45
C GLU A 32 1.33 5.76 -7.44
N ALA A 33 2.59 6.13 -7.67
CA ALA A 33 3.30 7.06 -6.82
C ALA A 33 2.71 8.48 -6.89
N LEU A 34 2.26 8.93 -8.06
CA LEU A 34 1.60 10.24 -8.23
C LEU A 34 0.23 10.29 -7.55
N LEU A 35 -0.58 9.25 -7.73
CA LEU A 35 -1.87 9.11 -7.03
C LEU A 35 -1.66 9.15 -5.51
N HIS A 36 -0.65 8.42 -5.03
CA HIS A 36 -0.30 8.44 -3.61
C HIS A 36 0.14 9.84 -3.14
N LEU A 37 1.02 10.51 -3.88
CA LEU A 37 1.49 11.86 -3.58
C LEU A 37 0.32 12.85 -3.44
N TRP A 38 -0.55 12.88 -4.45
CA TRP A 38 -1.73 13.75 -4.47
C TRP A 38 -2.62 13.48 -3.26
N TRP A 39 -2.94 12.21 -3.02
CA TRP A 39 -3.82 11.83 -1.92
C TRP A 39 -3.21 12.16 -0.54
N GLN A 40 -1.90 12.02 -0.38
CA GLN A 40 -1.21 12.39 0.85
C GLN A 40 -1.20 13.90 1.10
N GLU A 41 -1.00 14.71 0.05
CA GLU A 41 -1.05 16.18 0.13
C GLU A 41 -2.42 16.65 0.63
N GLN A 42 -3.50 16.05 0.13
CA GLN A 42 -4.86 16.38 0.56
C GLN A 42 -5.17 15.98 2.00
N ARG A 43 -4.70 14.79 2.42
CA ARG A 43 -5.01 14.28 3.77
C ARG A 43 -4.21 14.96 4.86
N CYS A 44 -2.96 15.32 4.60
CA CYS A 44 -2.06 15.91 5.58
C CYS A 44 -1.19 16.99 4.94
N PRO A 45 -1.77 18.18 4.71
CA PRO A 45 -1.04 19.29 4.11
C PRO A 45 0.10 19.77 5.04
N GLY A 46 1.08 20.46 4.45
CA GLY A 46 2.17 21.11 5.19
C GLY A 46 3.31 20.19 5.66
N GLN A 47 3.34 18.92 5.23
CA GLN A 47 4.49 18.05 5.52
C GLN A 47 5.72 18.42 4.67
N LYS A 48 6.91 18.02 5.13
CA LYS A 48 8.16 18.21 4.39
C LYS A 48 8.18 17.36 3.12
N LEU A 49 8.78 17.83 2.02
CA LEU A 49 8.86 17.10 0.74
C LEU A 49 9.40 15.66 0.88
N GLY A 50 10.47 15.47 1.66
CA GLY A 50 11.04 14.15 1.92
C GLY A 50 10.10 13.20 2.68
N TRP A 51 9.06 13.72 3.35
CA TRP A 51 8.01 12.92 3.95
C TRP A 51 7.13 12.27 2.88
N TYR A 52 6.66 13.07 1.91
CA TYR A 52 5.84 12.59 0.79
C TYR A 52 6.60 11.64 -0.13
N LEU A 53 7.85 11.98 -0.51
CA LEU A 53 8.67 11.12 -1.38
C LEU A 53 8.93 9.76 -0.74
N ARG A 54 9.11 9.71 0.59
CA ARG A 54 9.28 8.44 1.31
C ARG A 54 7.99 7.62 1.30
N GLY A 55 6.82 8.25 1.45
CA GLY A 55 5.51 7.59 1.32
C GLY A 55 5.35 6.95 -0.06
N CYS A 56 5.67 7.70 -1.11
CA CYS A 56 5.65 7.20 -2.49
C CYS A 56 6.59 6.01 -2.70
N TRP A 57 7.83 6.09 -2.20
CA TRP A 57 8.79 4.99 -2.28
C TRP A 57 8.26 3.71 -1.61
N LEU A 58 7.66 3.84 -0.42
CA LEU A 58 7.12 2.71 0.31
C LEU A 58 5.92 2.07 -0.41
N ARG A 59 5.01 2.88 -0.95
CA ARG A 59 3.89 2.40 -1.77
C ARG A 59 4.38 1.57 -2.95
N VAL A 60 5.33 2.12 -3.71
CA VAL A 60 5.95 1.43 -4.86
C VAL A 60 6.65 0.14 -4.42
N MET A 61 7.43 0.17 -3.33
CA MET A 61 8.08 -1.03 -2.81
C MET A 61 7.07 -2.09 -2.35
N ASN A 62 5.94 -1.70 -1.79
CA ASN A 62 4.89 -2.65 -1.37
C ASN A 62 4.23 -3.30 -2.58
N ILE A 63 3.96 -2.54 -3.65
CA ILE A 63 3.47 -3.09 -4.92
C ILE A 63 4.47 -4.12 -5.47
N LEU A 64 5.76 -3.78 -5.50
CA LEU A 64 6.80 -4.70 -5.95
C LEU A 64 6.92 -5.96 -5.08
N ARG A 65 6.78 -5.84 -3.76
CA ARG A 65 6.80 -6.96 -2.80
C ARG A 65 5.57 -7.87 -2.91
N ALA A 66 4.41 -7.30 -3.25
CA ALA A 66 3.18 -8.06 -3.48
C ALA A 66 3.26 -8.95 -4.74
N GLY A 67 4.33 -8.81 -5.52
CA GLY A 67 4.61 -9.59 -6.71
C GLY A 67 4.17 -8.87 -7.98
N ARG A 68 4.83 -9.20 -9.08
CA ARG A 68 4.50 -8.63 -10.40
C ARG A 68 3.10 -9.07 -10.84
N SER A 69 2.49 -8.24 -11.70
CA SER A 69 1.18 -8.43 -12.34
C SER A 69 0.87 -9.89 -12.71
N ILE A 70 -0.42 -10.23 -12.76
CA ILE A 70 -0.95 -11.54 -13.18
C ILE A 70 -0.31 -12.04 -14.49
N ASP A 71 0.13 -11.12 -15.37
CA ASP A 71 0.72 -11.42 -16.68
C ASP A 71 2.18 -11.88 -16.65
N CYS A 72 2.81 -11.94 -15.48
CA CYS A 72 4.17 -12.43 -15.38
C CYS A 72 4.27 -13.93 -15.69
N PRO A 73 5.27 -14.38 -16.47
CA PRO A 73 5.45 -15.80 -16.83
C PRO A 73 5.48 -16.76 -15.64
N LYS A 74 5.81 -16.27 -14.43
CA LYS A 74 5.76 -17.05 -13.18
C LYS A 74 4.35 -17.51 -12.76
N ARG A 75 3.27 -16.96 -13.35
CA ARG A 75 1.87 -17.44 -13.18
C ARG A 75 1.34 -18.20 -14.39
N HIS A 76 2.20 -18.64 -15.32
CA HIS A 76 1.79 -19.38 -16.52
C HIS A 76 0.98 -20.66 -16.21
N ALA A 77 1.18 -21.25 -15.03
CA ALA A 77 0.43 -22.43 -14.57
C ALA A 77 -1.06 -22.16 -14.29
N GLY A 78 -1.49 -20.89 -14.21
CA GLY A 78 -2.89 -20.50 -13.99
C GLY A 78 -3.61 -19.97 -15.23
N ARG A 79 -2.99 -20.03 -16.43
CA ARG A 79 -3.66 -19.64 -17.67
C ARG A 79 -4.70 -20.70 -18.05
N VAL A 80 -5.98 -20.35 -17.99
CA VAL A 80 -7.05 -21.13 -18.61
C VAL A 80 -6.89 -21.01 -20.12
N ARG A 81 -6.78 -22.15 -20.82
CA ARG A 81 -6.86 -22.18 -22.29
C ARG A 81 -8.22 -21.63 -22.68
N TYR A 82 -8.23 -20.56 -23.47
CA TYR A 82 -9.43 -20.11 -24.13
C TYR A 82 -9.74 -21.13 -25.23
N ASP A 83 -10.77 -21.96 -25.03
CA ASP A 83 -11.30 -22.84 -26.05
C ASP A 83 -12.36 -22.04 -26.83
N GLU A 84 -12.13 -21.85 -28.13
CA GLU A 84 -12.95 -21.01 -29.02
C GLU A 84 -14.35 -21.60 -29.31
N THR A 85 -14.74 -22.68 -28.65
CA THR A 85 -15.94 -23.47 -28.97
C THR A 85 -17.20 -23.16 -28.17
N TRP A 86 -17.20 -22.20 -27.24
CA TRP A 86 -18.39 -21.91 -26.40
C TRP A 86 -19.00 -20.55 -26.67
N GLY A 87 -19.75 -20.46 -27.78
CA GLY A 87 -20.88 -19.55 -27.87
C GLY A 87 -21.92 -19.91 -26.80
N GLU A 88 -22.40 -18.90 -26.08
CA GLU A 88 -23.57 -18.97 -25.20
C GLU A 88 -23.49 -19.97 -24.02
N GLN A 89 -22.65 -19.67 -23.04
CA GLN A 89 -23.00 -19.78 -21.62
C GLN A 89 -21.85 -19.23 -20.78
N VAL A 90 -21.99 -18.00 -20.29
CA VAL A 90 -21.07 -17.40 -19.32
C VAL A 90 -21.29 -18.12 -17.98
N PRO A 91 -20.33 -18.89 -17.43
CA PRO A 91 -20.42 -19.31 -16.04
C PRO A 91 -20.26 -18.04 -15.20
N SER A 92 -21.33 -17.66 -14.49
CA SER A 92 -21.36 -16.50 -13.59
C SER A 92 -20.52 -16.74 -12.33
N ARG A 93 -19.22 -16.99 -12.48
CA ARG A 93 -18.31 -17.11 -11.35
C ARG A 93 -16.91 -16.61 -11.67
N ALA A 94 -16.55 -15.59 -10.91
CA ALA A 94 -15.22 -15.01 -10.73
C ALA A 94 -14.71 -14.07 -11.83
N VAL A 95 -15.39 -12.94 -11.98
CA VAL A 95 -14.68 -11.67 -12.25
C VAL A 95 -13.93 -11.31 -10.95
N GLN A 96 -12.71 -11.82 -10.77
CA GLN A 96 -11.73 -11.16 -9.90
C GLN A 96 -10.94 -10.17 -10.75
N GLY A 97 -11.66 -9.16 -11.24
CA GLY A 97 -11.05 -7.89 -11.58
C GLY A 97 -10.46 -7.30 -10.31
N VAL A 98 -9.38 -6.52 -10.45
CA VAL A 98 -8.75 -5.69 -9.42
C VAL A 98 -9.73 -5.38 -8.29
N ASP A 99 -9.44 -5.86 -7.08
CA ASP A 99 -10.30 -5.66 -5.91
C ASP A 99 -10.27 -4.19 -5.49
N VAL A 100 -10.92 -3.33 -6.29
CA VAL A 100 -11.19 -1.92 -5.99
C VAL A 100 -11.94 -1.82 -4.66
N ARG A 101 -12.73 -2.86 -4.32
CA ARG A 101 -13.37 -3.00 -3.00
C ARG A 101 -12.35 -3.20 -1.86
N GLY A 102 -11.25 -3.89 -2.09
CA GLY A 102 -10.18 -4.11 -1.10
C GLY A 102 -9.41 -2.84 -0.73
N GLU A 103 -9.07 -2.00 -1.70
CA GLU A 103 -8.42 -0.71 -1.43
C GLU A 103 -9.38 0.32 -0.82
N VAL A 104 -10.61 0.41 -1.32
CA VAL A 104 -11.66 1.26 -0.71
C VAL A 104 -11.94 0.80 0.73
N SER A 105 -12.02 -0.52 0.96
CA SER A 105 -12.18 -1.11 2.29
C SER A 105 -11.03 -0.75 3.21
N ALA A 106 -9.78 -0.80 2.76
CA ALA A 106 -8.62 -0.42 3.58
C ALA A 106 -8.66 1.06 4.01
N HIS A 107 -9.11 1.98 3.15
CA HIS A 107 -9.27 3.39 3.52
C HIS A 107 -10.38 3.62 4.54
N ASP A 108 -11.52 2.99 4.36
CA ASP A 108 -12.64 3.04 5.31
C ASP A 108 -12.24 2.43 6.65
N LEU A 109 -11.47 1.34 6.64
CA LEU A 109 -10.94 0.68 7.82
C LEU A 109 -9.97 1.58 8.59
N VAL A 110 -9.02 2.20 7.90
CA VAL A 110 -8.07 3.13 8.52
C VAL A 110 -8.80 4.36 9.06
N ALA A 111 -9.82 4.86 8.37
CA ALA A 111 -10.65 5.97 8.84
C ALA A 111 -11.46 5.58 10.09
N ALA A 112 -12.12 4.42 10.08
CA ALA A 112 -12.90 3.89 11.20
C ALA A 112 -12.02 3.64 12.44
N MET A 113 -10.83 3.05 12.24
CA MET A 113 -9.85 2.86 13.30
C MET A 113 -9.31 4.18 13.84
N SER A 114 -9.02 5.15 12.95
CA SER A 114 -8.46 6.45 13.35
C SER A 114 -9.38 7.21 14.30
N ARG A 115 -10.71 7.13 14.12
CA ARG A 115 -11.68 7.76 15.04
C ARG A 115 -11.62 7.20 16.46
N ARG A 116 -11.10 5.98 16.65
CA ARG A 116 -11.03 5.26 17.93
C ARG A 116 -9.63 5.24 18.54
N LEU A 117 -8.65 5.91 17.92
CA LEU A 117 -7.24 5.93 18.33
C LEU A 117 -6.81 7.32 18.79
N LYS A 118 -5.90 7.37 19.78
CA LYS A 118 -5.28 8.63 20.21
C LYS A 118 -4.41 9.21 19.09
N ALA A 119 -4.16 10.52 19.09
CA ALA A 119 -3.36 11.20 18.05
C ALA A 119 -2.02 10.48 17.74
N ARG A 120 -1.31 10.08 18.79
CA ARG A 120 -0.02 9.35 18.69
C ARG A 120 -0.14 7.92 18.17
N GLU A 121 -1.31 7.29 18.33
CA GLU A 121 -1.59 5.94 17.84
C GLU A 121 -2.09 5.99 16.38
N ARG A 122 -2.84 7.03 16.01
CA ARG A 122 -3.19 7.33 14.61
C ARG A 122 -1.96 7.50 13.74
N GLU A 123 -0.97 8.24 14.24
CA GLU A 123 0.29 8.44 13.53
C GLU A 123 1.06 7.13 13.33
N THR A 124 1.10 6.28 14.36
CA THR A 124 1.67 4.92 14.23
C THR A 124 0.86 4.05 13.27
N LEU A 125 -0.48 4.08 13.31
CA LEU A 125 -1.35 3.35 12.37
C LEU A 125 -1.11 3.82 10.93
N ARG A 126 -0.94 5.11 10.72
CA ARG A 126 -0.65 5.67 9.39
C ARG A 126 0.66 5.12 8.84
N PHE A 127 1.73 5.15 9.64
CA PHE A 127 3.00 4.56 9.20
C PHE A 127 2.91 3.04 8.96
N LEU A 128 2.08 2.34 9.74
CA LEU A 128 1.81 0.92 9.48
C LEU A 128 1.05 0.70 8.16
N ALA A 129 0.05 1.53 7.86
CA ALA A 129 -0.70 1.47 6.61
C ALA A 129 0.19 1.80 5.39
N GLU A 130 1.22 2.61 5.59
CA GLU A 130 2.28 2.89 4.62
C GLU A 130 3.32 1.74 4.51
N GLY A 131 3.23 0.70 5.35
CA GLY A 131 4.11 -0.47 5.33
C GLY A 131 5.49 -0.27 5.97
N LEU A 132 5.66 0.76 6.82
CA LEU A 132 6.91 0.94 7.56
C LEU A 132 7.12 -0.18 8.58
N SER A 133 8.37 -0.63 8.70
CA SER A 133 8.79 -1.53 9.78
C SER A 133 8.82 -0.81 11.14
N ASP A 134 8.67 -1.56 12.23
CA ASP A 134 8.70 -1.02 13.60
C ASP A 134 9.97 -0.19 13.88
N ARG A 135 11.11 -0.55 13.29
CA ARG A 135 12.39 0.19 13.39
C ARG A 135 12.38 1.51 12.62
N GLU A 136 11.72 1.57 11.48
CA GLU A 136 11.54 2.81 10.71
C GLU A 136 10.58 3.75 11.43
N ILE A 137 9.49 3.22 11.97
CA ILE A 137 8.51 3.97 12.76
C ILE A 137 9.18 4.55 14.02
N ALA A 138 9.99 3.75 14.72
CA ALA A 138 10.70 4.16 15.91
C ALA A 138 11.63 5.36 15.63
N ARG A 139 12.43 5.29 14.56
CA ARG A 139 13.30 6.40 14.14
C ARG A 139 12.52 7.66 13.79
N ARG A 140 11.38 7.52 13.11
CA ARG A 140 10.60 8.66 12.60
C ARG A 140 9.78 9.35 13.70
N LEU A 141 9.36 8.60 14.72
CA LEU A 141 8.63 9.12 15.87
C LEU A 141 9.54 9.51 17.04
N HIS A 142 10.87 9.34 16.91
CA HIS A 142 11.83 9.49 18.02
C HIS A 142 11.45 8.65 19.24
N LEU A 143 11.03 7.40 19.01
CA LEU A 143 10.59 6.46 20.04
C LEU A 143 11.49 5.24 20.08
N SER A 144 11.47 4.53 21.21
CA SER A 144 12.04 3.18 21.26
C SER A 144 11.21 2.19 20.44
N HIS A 145 11.86 1.18 19.88
CA HIS A 145 11.20 0.08 19.20
C HIS A 145 10.14 -0.60 20.08
N VAL A 146 10.38 -0.67 21.40
CA VAL A 146 9.44 -1.20 22.40
C VAL A 146 8.18 -0.33 22.50
N ALA A 147 8.32 1.00 22.46
CA ALA A 147 7.18 1.92 22.49
C ALA A 147 6.31 1.79 21.23
N VAL A 148 6.94 1.58 20.06
CA VAL A 148 6.22 1.29 18.81
C VAL A 148 5.45 -0.03 18.93
N ALA A 149 6.10 -1.11 19.38
CA ALA A 149 5.44 -2.40 19.58
C ALA A 149 4.24 -2.30 20.54
N LYS A 150 4.35 -1.52 21.63
CA LYS A 150 3.24 -1.26 22.56
C LYS A 150 2.07 -0.55 21.87
N ARG A 151 2.34 0.44 21.02
CA ARG A 151 1.30 1.13 20.23
C ARG A 151 0.65 0.20 19.21
N ARG A 152 1.43 -0.65 18.53
CA ARG A 152 0.92 -1.66 17.58
C ARG A 152 -0.05 -2.62 18.24
N ARG A 153 0.23 -3.09 19.47
CA ARG A 153 -0.70 -3.94 20.22
C ARG A 153 -2.03 -3.25 20.51
N LYS A 154 -2.01 -1.96 20.86
CA LYS A 154 -3.25 -1.19 21.08
C LYS A 154 -4.05 -1.00 19.80
N ILE A 155 -3.36 -0.70 18.70
CA ILE A 155 -3.97 -0.59 17.37
C ILE A 155 -4.61 -1.93 16.98
N ALA A 156 -3.90 -3.04 17.17
CA ALA A 156 -4.45 -4.38 16.95
C ALA A 156 -5.67 -4.66 17.83
N ALA A 157 -5.66 -4.25 19.10
CA ALA A 157 -6.83 -4.39 19.97
C ALA A 157 -8.04 -3.55 19.52
N VAL A 158 -7.82 -2.40 18.86
CA VAL A 158 -8.90 -1.64 18.21
C VAL A 158 -9.38 -2.37 16.96
N ALA A 159 -8.48 -2.93 16.16
CA ALA A 159 -8.82 -3.68 14.97
C ALA A 159 -9.69 -4.91 15.31
N CYS A 160 -9.30 -5.70 16.33
CA CYS A 160 -10.09 -6.84 16.79
C CYS A 160 -11.50 -6.44 17.26
N ARG A 161 -11.64 -5.28 17.94
CA ARG A 161 -12.95 -4.75 18.35
C ARG A 161 -13.84 -4.32 17.18
N LEU A 162 -13.25 -4.13 16.00
CA LEU A 162 -13.97 -3.85 14.75
C LEU A 162 -14.20 -5.12 13.91
N GLY A 163 -13.89 -6.30 14.46
CA GLY A 163 -14.06 -7.59 13.75
C GLY A 163 -12.90 -7.95 12.82
N ILE A 164 -11.79 -7.21 12.85
CA ILE A 164 -10.63 -7.45 11.98
C ILE A 164 -9.72 -8.44 12.68
N GLN A 165 -9.66 -9.67 12.15
CA GLN A 165 -8.80 -10.69 12.70
C GLN A 165 -7.36 -10.56 12.18
N PRO A 166 -6.34 -10.79 13.03
CA PRO A 166 -4.97 -10.81 12.58
C PRO A 166 -4.75 -11.95 11.57
N PRO A 167 -3.92 -11.75 10.53
CA PRO A 167 -3.61 -12.82 9.59
C PRO A 167 -2.98 -13.99 10.35
N ALA A 168 -3.42 -15.21 10.04
CA ALA A 168 -2.91 -16.43 10.66
C ALA A 168 -1.37 -16.42 10.56
N ARG A 169 -0.69 -16.68 11.68
CA ARG A 169 0.77 -16.72 11.72
C ARG A 169 1.27 -17.81 10.76
N ILE A 170 1.71 -17.41 9.57
CA ILE A 170 2.48 -18.27 8.67
C ILE A 170 3.81 -18.53 9.38
N ARG A 171 3.91 -19.67 10.04
CA ARG A 171 5.17 -20.17 10.59
C ARG A 171 6.01 -20.61 9.39
N HIS A 172 6.93 -19.77 8.95
CA HIS A 172 8.05 -20.24 8.14
C HIS A 172 8.88 -21.16 9.05
N ARG A 173 8.83 -22.46 8.77
CA ARG A 173 9.82 -23.44 9.23
C ARG A 173 11.11 -23.22 8.47
#